data_AF-A0A7S2IZ38-F1
#
_entry.id   AF-A0A7S2IZ38-F1
#
_cell.length_a   1.000
_cell.length_b   1.000
_cell.length_c   1.000
_cell.angle_alpha   90.00
_cell.angle_beta   90.00
_cell.angle_gamma   90.00
#
_symmetry.space_group_name_H-M   'P 1'
#
loop_
_entity.id
_entity.type
_entity.pdbx_description
1 polymer ?
#
loop_
_entity_poly.entity_id
_entity_poly.type
_entity_poly.pdbx_seq_one_letter_code
_entity_poly.pdbx_strand_id
1 'polypeptide(L)'
;AQMEEMYVDALWSYYHDGVQLLSDEQYNKVKFELECEGSGFPWLGKDEIDFVKASMSYYRGEPLLSDAEWNELRDRVLAQGKSKEITAFLLYSKGQEMLDEKTFNEMVAEMKRMGVTVQKAGTKALEQTLNVSNPKLSNDVASVLFMVSALALIPTLLVTAAVWAVGLFVDYEFVPQPEWGAVLQQEFWPLFGVGLGGGLVLTYCIMVFLDLQSPRILCGTCPSCSADIRQFSGGKDPAEQVEHKCQSCGCKMVLNTRTRRIQAAGMGARIEQEEDAGFDFRSAWNQLKNSILR
;
A
#
# COMPACT_ATOMS: atom_id res chain seq x y z
N ALA A 1 -2.22 3.47 14.10
CA ALA A 1 -2.39 3.82 15.52
C ALA A 1 -2.14 5.31 15.82
N GLN A 2 -0.90 5.84 15.74
CA GLN A 2 -0.63 7.24 16.15
C GLN A 2 -1.32 8.32 15.28
N MET A 3 -1.37 8.13 13.95
CA MET A 3 -2.09 9.08 13.07
C MET A 3 -3.61 9.02 13.25
N GLU A 4 -4.14 7.85 13.59
CA GLU A 4 -5.55 7.64 13.92
C GLU A 4 -5.91 8.32 15.25
N GLU A 5 -5.04 8.21 16.26
CA GLU A 5 -5.18 8.90 17.54
C GLU A 5 -5.17 10.43 17.34
N MET A 6 -4.22 10.95 16.57
CA MET A 6 -4.16 12.38 16.22
C MET A 6 -5.41 12.85 15.45
N TYR A 7 -5.91 12.04 14.51
CA TYR A 7 -7.13 12.33 13.78
C TYR A 7 -8.35 12.36 14.70
N VAL A 8 -8.46 11.37 15.60
CA VAL A 8 -9.50 11.30 16.64
C VAL A 8 -9.43 12.50 17.56
N ASP A 9 -8.26 12.87 18.05
CA ASP A 9 -8.09 14.00 18.96
C ASP A 9 -8.47 15.32 18.29
N ALA A 10 -8.05 15.52 17.04
CA ALA A 10 -8.42 16.69 16.26
C ALA A 10 -9.94 16.79 16.05
N LEU A 11 -10.57 15.67 15.69
CA LEU A 11 -12.02 15.61 15.46
C LEU A 11 -12.79 15.80 16.77
N TRP A 12 -12.35 15.13 17.85
CA TRP A 12 -12.91 15.24 19.18
C TRP A 12 -12.86 16.69 19.67
N SER A 13 -11.69 17.35 19.61
CA SER A 13 -11.55 18.72 20.07
C SER A 13 -12.39 19.70 19.24
N TYR A 14 -12.51 19.48 17.93
CA TYR A 14 -13.34 20.31 17.06
C TYR A 14 -14.84 20.23 17.41
N TYR A 15 -15.38 19.02 17.59
CA TYR A 15 -16.82 18.84 17.87
C TYR A 15 -17.19 18.97 19.35
N HIS A 16 -16.26 18.67 20.27
CA HIS A 16 -16.49 18.74 21.71
C HIS A 16 -16.10 20.10 22.31
N ASP A 17 -14.85 20.52 22.07
CA ASP A 17 -14.28 21.72 22.69
C ASP A 17 -14.46 22.98 21.83
N GLY A 18 -14.80 22.81 20.55
CA GLY A 18 -14.86 23.88 19.56
C GLY A 18 -13.47 24.40 19.18
N VAL A 19 -12.40 23.65 19.50
CA VAL A 19 -11.01 24.05 19.27
C VAL A 19 -10.46 23.29 18.06
N GLN A 20 -9.87 24.03 17.13
CA GLN A 20 -9.20 23.44 15.98
C GLN A 20 -7.73 23.14 16.33
N LEU A 21 -7.41 21.86 16.56
CA LEU A 21 -6.03 21.42 16.86
C LEU A 21 -5.14 21.35 15.62
N LEU A 22 -5.72 21.06 14.45
CA LEU A 22 -5.03 20.94 13.17
C LEU A 22 -5.61 21.94 12.18
N SER A 23 -4.74 22.60 11.40
CA SER A 23 -5.22 23.42 10.27
C SER A 23 -5.96 22.55 9.24
N ASP A 24 -6.82 23.16 8.42
CA ASP A 24 -7.57 22.46 7.38
C ASP A 24 -6.64 21.65 6.44
N GLU A 25 -5.47 22.21 6.11
CA GLU A 25 -4.45 21.53 5.31
C GLU A 25 -3.88 20.30 6.02
N GLN A 26 -3.56 20.42 7.31
CA GLN A 26 -3.03 19.31 8.12
C GLN A 26 -4.10 18.23 8.32
N TYR A 27 -5.34 18.63 8.58
CA TYR A 27 -6.47 17.72 8.73
C TYR A 27 -6.72 16.92 7.43
N ASN A 28 -6.77 17.61 6.29
CA ASN A 28 -6.95 16.97 4.98
C ASN A 28 -5.78 16.03 4.65
N LYS A 29 -4.56 16.39 5.05
CA LYS A 29 -3.37 15.55 4.88
C LYS A 29 -3.48 14.25 5.66
N VAL A 30 -3.81 14.33 6.95
CA VAL A 30 -3.96 13.15 7.83
C VAL A 30 -5.12 12.29 7.36
N LYS A 31 -6.24 12.90 6.97
CA LYS A 31 -7.39 12.18 6.40
C LYS A 31 -6.99 11.40 5.15
N PHE A 32 -6.28 12.04 4.22
CA PHE A 32 -5.80 11.40 3.00
C PHE A 32 -4.80 10.26 3.28
N GLU A 33 -3.91 10.43 4.25
CA GLU A 33 -2.97 9.37 4.67
C GLU A 33 -3.71 8.16 5.21
N LEU A 34 -4.70 8.37 6.09
CA LEU A 34 -5.56 7.31 6.63
C LEU A 34 -6.36 6.61 5.53
N GLU A 35 -6.82 7.35 4.50
CA GLU A 35 -7.44 6.77 3.30
C GLU A 35 -6.44 5.93 2.48
N CYS A 36 -5.19 6.40 2.32
CA CYS A 36 -4.13 5.62 1.66
C CYS A 36 -3.79 4.32 2.43
N GLU A 37 -3.88 4.34 3.76
CA GLU A 37 -3.67 3.18 4.63
C GLU A 37 -4.88 2.23 4.65
N GLY A 38 -6.01 2.61 4.03
CA GLY A 38 -7.23 1.82 4.09
C GLY A 38 -7.90 1.84 5.47
N SER A 39 -7.56 2.82 6.31
CA SER A 39 -8.11 2.97 7.65
C SER A 39 -9.61 3.29 7.60
N GLY A 40 -10.35 2.80 8.60
CA GLY A 40 -11.77 3.10 8.79
C GLY A 40 -12.03 4.51 9.34
N PHE A 41 -11.03 5.13 9.97
CA PHE A 41 -11.15 6.40 10.67
C PHE A 41 -11.58 7.61 9.81
N PRO A 42 -11.24 7.74 8.52
CA PRO A 42 -11.74 8.83 7.64
C PRO A 42 -13.27 8.87 7.51
N TRP A 43 -13.95 7.78 7.86
CA TRP A 43 -15.40 7.65 7.87
C TRP A 43 -16.04 8.02 9.22
N LEU A 44 -15.24 8.40 10.22
CA LEU A 44 -15.73 8.84 11.51
C LEU A 44 -16.50 10.16 11.37
N GLY A 45 -17.76 10.15 11.81
CA GLY A 45 -18.65 11.29 11.76
C GLY A 45 -18.90 11.91 13.14
N LYS A 46 -19.77 12.93 13.14
CA LYS A 46 -20.23 13.60 14.35
C LYS A 46 -21.08 12.67 15.23
N ASP A 47 -21.92 11.83 14.62
CA ASP A 47 -22.84 10.94 15.34
C ASP A 47 -22.09 9.97 16.27
N GLU A 48 -20.94 9.45 15.83
CA GLU A 48 -20.08 8.61 16.67
C GLU A 48 -19.50 9.38 17.87
N ILE A 49 -19.10 10.64 17.68
CA ILE A 49 -18.58 11.49 18.76
C ILE A 49 -19.68 11.80 19.76
N ASP A 50 -20.87 12.17 19.27
CA ASP A 50 -22.04 12.46 20.10
C ASP A 50 -22.45 11.21 20.91
N PHE A 51 -22.40 10.02 20.29
CA PHE A 51 -22.69 8.76 20.97
C PHE A 51 -21.68 8.44 22.08
N VAL A 52 -20.38 8.60 21.80
CA VAL A 52 -19.31 8.41 22.78
C VAL A 52 -19.48 9.38 23.93
N LYS A 53 -19.74 10.66 23.64
CA LYS A 53 -19.95 11.71 24.63
C LYS A 53 -21.15 11.41 25.54
N ALA A 54 -22.29 11.09 24.95
CA ALA A 54 -23.51 10.78 25.70
C ALA A 54 -23.35 9.53 26.56
N SER A 55 -22.69 8.49 26.04
CA SER A 55 -22.39 7.28 26.80
C SER A 55 -21.49 7.60 28.00
N MET A 56 -20.41 8.36 27.79
CA MET A 56 -19.50 8.74 28.86
C MET A 56 -20.13 9.65 29.91
N SER A 57 -21.03 10.55 29.52
CA SER A 57 -21.71 11.45 30.46
C SER A 57 -22.72 10.70 31.34
N TYR A 58 -23.41 9.70 30.77
CA TYR A 58 -24.29 8.78 31.50
C TYR A 58 -23.54 8.10 32.66
N TYR A 59 -22.38 7.51 32.38
CA TYR A 59 -21.57 6.84 33.41
C TYR A 59 -20.92 7.81 34.40
N ARG A 60 -20.69 9.07 34.01
CA ARG A 60 -20.23 10.13 34.92
C ARG A 60 -21.33 10.65 35.84
N GLY A 61 -22.59 10.23 35.66
CA GLY A 61 -23.74 10.67 36.45
C GLY A 61 -24.40 11.96 35.95
N GLU A 62 -23.98 12.48 34.80
CA GLU A 62 -24.52 13.68 34.15
C GLU A 62 -25.04 13.33 32.74
N PRO A 63 -26.18 12.63 32.62
CA PRO A 63 -26.71 12.24 31.32
C PRO A 63 -27.10 13.46 30.50
N LEU A 64 -26.56 13.56 29.27
CA LEU A 64 -26.86 14.64 28.33
C LEU A 64 -28.13 14.37 27.50
N LEU A 65 -28.50 13.10 27.37
CA LEU A 65 -29.62 12.62 26.57
C LEU A 65 -30.52 11.73 27.42
N SER A 66 -31.80 11.69 27.09
CA SER A 66 -32.72 10.70 27.65
C SER A 66 -32.43 9.30 27.10
N ASP A 67 -32.88 8.25 27.81
CA ASP A 67 -32.70 6.85 27.38
C ASP A 67 -33.26 6.59 25.97
N ALA A 68 -34.37 7.25 25.60
CA ALA A 68 -34.96 7.13 24.27
C ALA A 68 -34.07 7.73 23.18
N GLU A 69 -33.61 8.96 23.38
CA GLU A 69 -32.70 9.66 22.44
C GLU A 69 -31.36 8.95 22.31
N TRP A 70 -30.85 8.39 23.41
CA TRP A 70 -29.62 7.60 23.42
C TRP A 70 -29.76 6.31 22.60
N ASN A 71 -30.88 5.60 22.74
CA ASN A 71 -31.16 4.39 21.95
C ASN A 71 -31.26 4.70 20.44
N GLU A 72 -31.89 5.81 20.05
CA GLU A 72 -31.95 6.24 18.65
C GLU A 72 -30.56 6.57 18.09
N LEU A 73 -29.74 7.29 18.86
CA LEU A 73 -28.37 7.63 18.48
C LEU A 73 -27.50 6.38 18.33
N ARG A 74 -27.64 5.43 19.26
CA ARG A 74 -27.00 4.11 19.17
C ARG A 74 -27.37 3.40 17.88
N ASP A 75 -28.66 3.33 17.54
CA ASP A 75 -29.11 2.59 16.37
C ASP A 75 -28.62 3.22 15.06
N ARG A 76 -28.51 4.56 15.00
CA ARG A 76 -27.89 5.27 13.86
C ARG A 76 -26.41 4.91 13.70
N VAL A 77 -25.64 4.92 14.79
CA VAL A 77 -24.21 4.59 14.77
C VAL A 77 -23.98 3.11 14.44
N LEU A 78 -24.77 2.21 15.03
CA LEU A 78 -24.61 0.76 14.81
C LEU A 78 -25.12 0.27 13.44
N ALA A 79 -26.00 1.03 12.78
CA ALA A 79 -26.47 0.72 11.42
C ALA A 79 -25.36 0.89 10.36
N GLN A 80 -24.37 1.74 10.63
CA GLN A 80 -23.22 1.95 9.75
C GLN A 80 -22.14 0.91 10.08
N GLY A 81 -21.99 -0.10 9.23
CA GLY A 81 -21.18 -1.29 9.53
C GLY A 81 -19.71 -1.03 9.93
N LYS A 82 -19.09 0.04 9.43
CA LYS A 82 -17.71 0.46 9.79
C LYS A 82 -17.64 1.23 11.11
N SER A 83 -18.74 1.80 11.58
CA SER A 83 -18.77 2.66 12.77
C SER A 83 -18.58 1.88 14.06
N LYS A 84 -18.97 0.59 14.13
CA LYS A 84 -18.85 -0.22 15.35
C LYS A 84 -17.42 -0.29 15.90
N GLU A 85 -16.45 -0.45 15.01
CA GLU A 85 -15.03 -0.59 15.37
C GLU A 85 -14.41 0.74 15.76
N ILE A 86 -14.75 1.80 15.03
CA ILE A 86 -14.28 3.16 15.30
C ILE A 86 -14.86 3.66 16.63
N THR A 87 -16.17 3.44 16.85
CA THR A 87 -16.85 3.74 18.11
C THR A 87 -16.25 2.95 19.27
N ALA A 88 -15.92 1.67 19.08
CA ALA A 88 -15.25 0.87 20.10
C ALA A 88 -13.87 1.44 20.46
N PHE A 89 -13.09 1.88 19.46
CA PHE A 89 -11.81 2.54 19.69
C PHE A 89 -11.97 3.86 20.44
N LEU A 90 -12.91 4.72 20.02
CA LEU A 90 -13.18 6.01 20.66
C LEU A 90 -13.60 5.84 22.12
N LEU A 91 -14.55 4.93 22.39
CA LEU A 91 -15.00 4.61 23.74
C LEU A 91 -13.84 4.11 24.61
N TYR A 92 -12.93 3.32 24.05
CA TYR A 92 -11.76 2.84 24.76
C TYR A 92 -10.78 3.98 25.08
N SER A 93 -10.35 4.72 24.05
CA SER A 93 -9.34 5.79 24.17
C SER A 93 -9.82 6.91 25.09
N LYS A 94 -11.00 7.47 24.81
CA LYS A 94 -11.58 8.57 25.57
C LYS A 94 -12.18 8.13 26.90
N GLY A 95 -12.69 6.90 26.97
CA GLY A 95 -13.16 6.33 28.23
C GLY A 95 -12.04 6.20 29.25
N GLN A 96 -10.84 5.76 28.85
CA GLN A 96 -9.69 5.69 29.74
C GLN A 96 -9.19 7.06 30.20
N GLU A 97 -9.32 8.09 29.36
CA GLU A 97 -8.88 9.45 29.68
C GLU A 97 -9.83 10.15 30.67
N MET A 98 -11.14 9.92 30.57
CA MET A 98 -12.15 10.73 31.26
C MET A 98 -12.99 10.00 32.32
N LEU A 99 -12.94 8.67 32.42
CA LEU A 99 -13.67 7.91 33.44
C LEU A 99 -12.73 7.25 34.44
N ASP A 100 -13.19 7.14 35.68
CA ASP A 100 -12.52 6.31 36.69
C ASP A 100 -12.48 4.84 36.25
N GLU A 101 -11.43 4.13 36.63
CA GLU A 101 -11.19 2.74 36.22
C GLU A 101 -12.38 1.80 36.50
N LYS A 102 -13.06 2.00 37.65
CA LYS A 102 -14.23 1.22 38.02
C LYS A 102 -15.41 1.46 37.07
N THR A 103 -15.73 2.73 36.83
CA THR A 103 -16.83 3.17 35.97
C THR A 103 -16.58 2.80 34.51
N PHE A 104 -15.33 2.88 34.07
CA PHE A 104 -14.91 2.44 32.73
C PHE A 104 -15.15 0.93 32.53
N ASN A 105 -14.80 0.10 33.51
CA ASN A 105 -15.03 -1.36 33.42
C ASN A 105 -16.53 -1.71 33.37
N GLU A 106 -17.37 -0.97 34.09
CA GLU A 106 -18.84 -1.11 34.04
C GLU A 106 -19.37 -0.76 32.64
N MET A 107 -18.93 0.37 32.06
CA MET A 107 -19.26 0.76 30.69
C MET A 107 -18.83 -0.29 29.66
N VAL A 108 -17.60 -0.80 29.75
CA VAL A 108 -17.10 -1.83 28.83
C VAL A 108 -17.94 -3.11 28.91
N ALA A 109 -18.37 -3.50 30.11
CA ALA A 109 -19.21 -4.67 30.30
C ALA A 109 -20.59 -4.51 29.65
N GLU A 110 -21.21 -3.34 29.74
CA GLU A 110 -22.48 -3.05 29.07
C GLU A 110 -22.34 -2.97 27.55
N MET A 111 -21.30 -2.30 27.04
CA MET A 111 -21.01 -2.25 25.61
C MET A 111 -20.83 -3.65 25.00
N LYS A 112 -20.17 -4.56 25.74
CA LYS A 112 -20.04 -5.96 25.35
C LYS A 112 -21.39 -6.69 25.29
N ARG A 113 -22.32 -6.42 26.22
CA ARG A 113 -23.70 -6.96 26.19
C ARG A 113 -24.48 -6.46 24.97
N MET A 114 -24.18 -5.26 24.50
CA MET A 114 -24.80 -4.64 23.33
C MET A 114 -24.14 -5.03 21.99
N GLY A 115 -23.17 -5.95 21.99
CA GLY A 115 -22.51 -6.43 20.78
C GLY A 115 -21.41 -5.50 20.25
N VAL A 116 -20.96 -4.51 21.03
CA VAL A 116 -19.80 -3.66 20.73
C VAL A 116 -18.61 -4.18 21.51
N THR A 117 -17.65 -4.83 20.85
CA THR A 117 -16.44 -5.30 21.52
C THR A 117 -15.44 -4.15 21.64
N VAL A 118 -15.41 -3.51 22.81
CA VAL A 118 -14.38 -2.53 23.18
C VAL A 118 -13.07 -3.28 23.40
N GLN A 119 -12.20 -3.29 22.40
CA GLN A 119 -10.88 -3.91 22.48
C GLN A 119 -9.81 -2.82 22.58
N LYS A 120 -8.74 -3.11 23.33
CA LYS A 120 -7.56 -2.25 23.40
C LYS A 120 -7.01 -2.04 21.98
N ALA A 121 -6.67 -0.80 21.64
CA ALA A 121 -6.05 -0.45 20.37
C ALA A 121 -4.93 -1.44 20.01
N GLY A 122 -5.05 -2.12 18.85
CA GLY A 122 -4.05 -3.07 18.34
C GLY A 122 -4.46 -4.55 18.32
N THR A 123 -5.74 -4.92 18.46
CA THR A 123 -6.17 -6.32 18.30
C THR A 123 -6.51 -6.68 16.85
N LYS A 124 -6.24 -7.93 16.47
CA LYS A 124 -6.38 -8.56 15.14
C LYS A 124 -7.68 -8.29 14.36
N ALA A 125 -8.75 -7.85 15.02
CA ALA A 125 -10.01 -7.48 14.36
C ALA A 125 -9.92 -6.13 13.63
N LEU A 126 -9.22 -5.14 14.22
CA LEU A 126 -8.91 -3.87 13.54
C LEU A 126 -7.95 -4.10 12.37
N GLU A 127 -6.99 -5.02 12.49
CA GLU A 127 -6.07 -5.37 11.38
C GLU A 127 -6.81 -5.89 10.13
N GLN A 128 -7.98 -6.50 10.29
CA GLN A 128 -8.76 -7.07 9.18
C GLN A 128 -9.62 -6.04 8.44
N THR A 129 -10.05 -4.96 9.10
CA THR A 129 -10.67 -3.80 8.43
C THR A 129 -9.65 -2.78 7.94
N LEU A 130 -8.45 -2.78 8.52
CA LEU A 130 -7.27 -2.00 8.09
C LEU A 130 -6.60 -2.52 6.80
N ASN A 131 -7.01 -3.65 6.23
CA ASN A 131 -6.30 -4.25 5.10
C ASN A 131 -7.23 -4.75 3.98
N VAL A 132 -8.31 -4.02 3.69
CA VAL A 132 -9.05 -4.22 2.44
C VAL A 132 -8.38 -3.46 1.30
N SER A 133 -7.14 -3.82 1.01
CA SER A 133 -6.61 -3.76 -0.34
C SER A 133 -5.88 -5.06 -0.55
N ASN A 134 -6.20 -5.78 -1.61
CA ASN A 134 -5.56 -7.07 -1.93
C ASN A 134 -4.04 -6.85 -1.98
N PRO A 135 -3.27 -7.25 -0.95
CA PRO A 135 -1.90 -6.78 -0.81
C PRO A 135 -0.97 -7.53 -1.75
N LYS A 136 -1.49 -8.51 -2.50
CA LYS A 136 -0.72 -9.45 -3.30
C LYS A 136 -0.46 -8.85 -4.67
N LEU A 137 0.80 -8.51 -4.91
CA LEU A 137 1.29 -8.14 -6.24
C LEU A 137 1.37 -9.40 -7.11
N SER A 138 0.78 -9.32 -8.30
CA SER A 138 0.86 -10.36 -9.31
C SER A 138 2.09 -10.11 -10.19
N ASN A 139 2.76 -11.18 -10.63
CA ASN A 139 3.84 -11.03 -11.60
C ASN A 139 3.24 -11.11 -13.00
N ASP A 140 3.36 -10.06 -13.79
CA ASP A 140 2.94 -10.04 -15.18
C ASP A 140 4.01 -10.67 -16.07
N VAL A 141 3.91 -11.99 -16.18
CA VAL A 141 4.85 -12.81 -16.98
C VAL A 141 4.75 -12.48 -18.47
N ALA A 142 3.57 -12.07 -18.96
CA ALA A 142 3.37 -11.78 -20.37
C ALA A 142 4.15 -10.53 -20.80
N SER A 143 4.06 -9.46 -19.99
CA SER A 143 4.83 -8.24 -20.22
C SER A 143 6.35 -8.47 -20.10
N VAL A 144 6.79 -9.30 -19.15
CA VAL A 144 8.22 -9.68 -19.02
C VAL A 144 8.70 -10.44 -20.25
N LEU A 145 7.91 -11.42 -20.73
CA LEU A 145 8.25 -12.20 -21.91
C LEU A 145 8.34 -11.31 -23.16
N PHE A 146 7.39 -10.38 -23.31
CA PHE A 146 7.40 -9.43 -24.41
C PHE A 146 8.67 -8.55 -24.37
N MET A 147 9.01 -7.98 -23.22
CA MET A 147 10.22 -7.18 -23.03
C MET A 147 11.50 -7.95 -23.38
N VAL A 148 11.65 -9.17 -22.86
CA VAL A 148 12.81 -10.01 -23.12
C VAL A 148 12.89 -10.41 -24.59
N SER A 149 11.77 -10.77 -25.21
CA SER A 149 11.72 -11.13 -26.63
C SER A 149 12.10 -9.97 -27.54
N ALA A 150 11.65 -8.75 -27.24
CA ALA A 150 12.00 -7.54 -27.98
C ALA A 150 13.49 -7.22 -27.87
N LEU A 151 14.07 -7.38 -26.66
CA LEU A 151 15.50 -7.20 -26.43
C LEU A 151 16.36 -8.26 -27.13
N ALA A 152 15.85 -9.49 -27.24
CA ALA A 152 16.54 -10.60 -27.92
C ALA A 152 16.52 -10.48 -29.45
N LEU A 153 15.48 -9.87 -30.01
CA LEU A 153 15.25 -9.81 -31.46
C LEU A 153 16.33 -8.98 -32.19
N ILE A 154 16.75 -7.84 -31.63
CA ILE A 154 17.74 -6.98 -32.30
C ILE A 154 19.12 -7.66 -32.41
N PRO A 155 19.71 -8.19 -31.30
CA PRO A 155 20.99 -8.90 -31.36
C PRO A 155 20.93 -10.15 -32.24
N THR A 156 19.84 -10.92 -32.18
CA THR A 156 19.70 -12.14 -32.99
C THR A 156 19.61 -11.84 -34.48
N LEU A 157 18.86 -10.81 -34.90
CA LEU A 157 18.82 -10.40 -36.30
C LEU A 157 20.17 -9.87 -36.78
N LEU A 158 20.84 -9.05 -35.97
CA LEU A 158 22.14 -8.47 -36.35
C LEU A 158 23.21 -9.55 -36.52
N VAL A 159 23.35 -10.45 -35.54
CA VAL A 159 24.35 -11.53 -35.60
C VAL A 159 24.02 -12.50 -36.72
N THR A 160 22.74 -12.84 -36.92
CA THR A 160 22.33 -13.71 -38.02
C THR A 160 22.63 -13.06 -39.37
N ALA A 161 22.28 -11.79 -39.57
CA ALA A 161 22.60 -11.07 -40.81
C ALA A 161 24.10 -10.97 -41.06
N ALA A 162 24.91 -10.75 -40.01
CA ALA A 162 26.37 -10.71 -40.12
C ALA A 162 26.95 -12.09 -40.53
N VAL A 163 26.47 -13.18 -39.92
CA VAL A 163 26.88 -14.55 -40.28
C VAL A 163 26.52 -14.86 -41.72
N TRP A 164 25.32 -14.47 -42.17
CA TRP A 164 24.90 -14.65 -43.56
C TRP A 164 25.74 -13.82 -44.54
N ALA A 165 26.04 -12.56 -44.20
CA ALA A 165 26.90 -11.71 -45.01
C ALA A 165 28.30 -12.33 -45.16
N VAL A 166 28.89 -12.84 -44.07
CA VAL A 166 30.18 -13.54 -44.13
C VAL A 166 30.08 -14.82 -44.97
N GLY A 167 28.98 -15.58 -44.84
CA GLY A 167 28.73 -16.76 -45.66
C GLY A 167 28.71 -16.45 -47.17
N LEU A 168 28.19 -15.29 -47.58
CA LEU A 168 28.19 -14.83 -48.96
C LEU A 168 29.59 -14.46 -49.50
N PHE A 169 30.53 -14.04 -48.64
CA PHE A 169 31.89 -13.63 -49.07
C PHE A 169 32.92 -14.78 -49.08
N VAL A 170 32.64 -15.89 -48.40
CA VAL A 170 33.60 -17.00 -48.22
C VAL A 170 33.44 -18.12 -49.26
N ASP A 171 32.65 -17.91 -50.32
CA ASP A 171 32.52 -18.83 -51.47
C ASP A 171 32.21 -20.29 -51.06
N TYR A 172 31.38 -20.46 -50.03
CA TYR A 172 30.53 -21.65 -49.99
C TYR A 172 29.53 -21.48 -51.14
N GLU A 173 29.39 -22.48 -52.03
CA GLU A 173 28.39 -22.52 -53.11
C GLU A 173 26.98 -22.33 -52.52
N PHE A 174 26.61 -21.06 -52.30
CA PHE A 174 25.48 -20.65 -51.48
C PHE A 174 24.75 -19.50 -52.17
N VAL A 175 24.40 -19.72 -53.44
CA VAL A 175 23.44 -18.88 -54.13
C VAL A 175 22.07 -19.53 -53.94
N PRO A 176 21.15 -18.94 -53.15
CA PRO A 176 19.81 -19.49 -53.02
C PRO A 176 19.13 -19.40 -54.38
N GLN A 177 18.80 -20.55 -54.97
CA GLN A 177 17.77 -20.57 -56.00
C GLN A 177 16.47 -20.05 -55.36
N PRO A 178 15.71 -19.17 -56.03
CA PRO A 178 14.60 -18.39 -55.44
C PRO A 178 13.36 -19.24 -55.08
N GLU A 179 13.52 -20.55 -54.97
CA GLU A 179 12.50 -21.44 -54.45
C GLU A 179 12.55 -21.35 -52.92
N TRP A 180 11.48 -20.86 -52.30
CA TRP A 180 11.33 -20.60 -50.86
C TRP A 180 11.61 -21.80 -49.93
N GLY A 181 12.02 -22.96 -50.46
CA GLY A 181 12.39 -24.19 -49.74
C GLY A 181 13.88 -24.36 -49.43
N ALA A 182 14.80 -23.53 -49.96
CA ALA A 182 16.24 -23.69 -49.75
C ALA A 182 16.75 -23.31 -48.33
N VAL A 183 15.95 -22.59 -47.54
CA VAL A 183 16.30 -22.19 -46.16
C VAL A 183 16.32 -23.38 -45.18
N LEU A 184 15.78 -24.54 -45.58
CA LEU A 184 15.63 -25.74 -44.75
C LEU A 184 16.47 -26.95 -45.22
N GLN A 185 17.46 -26.76 -46.10
CA GLN A 185 18.39 -27.84 -46.45
C GLN A 185 19.38 -28.12 -45.29
N GLN A 186 19.76 -29.39 -45.10
CA GLN A 186 20.58 -29.88 -43.98
C GLN A 186 21.91 -29.11 -43.79
N GLU A 187 22.44 -28.56 -44.88
CA GLU A 187 23.71 -27.83 -44.92
C GLU A 187 23.60 -26.42 -44.32
N PHE A 188 22.39 -25.88 -44.16
CA PHE A 188 22.18 -24.52 -43.67
C PHE A 188 21.94 -24.43 -42.15
N TRP A 189 21.60 -25.55 -41.52
CA TRP A 189 21.40 -25.66 -40.08
C TRP A 189 22.60 -25.17 -39.23
N PRO A 190 23.88 -25.42 -39.60
CA PRO A 190 25.03 -24.96 -38.81
C PRO A 190 25.16 -23.43 -38.77
N LEU A 191 25.02 -22.73 -39.90
CA LEU A 191 25.13 -21.27 -39.96
C LEU A 191 23.95 -20.59 -39.25
N PHE A 192 22.75 -21.14 -39.43
CA PHE A 192 21.56 -20.69 -38.71
C PHE A 192 21.73 -20.89 -37.19
N GLY A 193 22.30 -22.04 -36.78
CA GLY A 193 22.63 -22.33 -35.39
C GLY A 193 23.67 -21.38 -34.79
N VAL A 194 24.71 -21.01 -35.55
CA VAL A 194 25.72 -20.02 -35.12
C VAL A 194 25.12 -18.62 -35.03
N GLY A 195 24.30 -18.20 -35.99
CA GLY A 195 23.60 -16.92 -35.98
C GLY A 195 22.66 -16.76 -34.78
N LEU A 196 21.78 -17.75 -34.57
CA LEU A 196 20.87 -17.77 -33.42
C LEU A 196 21.60 -17.91 -32.09
N GLY A 197 22.58 -18.83 -32.01
CA GLY A 197 23.36 -19.07 -30.79
C GLY A 197 24.18 -17.84 -30.39
N GLY A 198 24.88 -17.23 -31.34
CA GLY A 198 25.64 -16.00 -31.13
C GLY A 198 24.74 -14.83 -30.74
N GLY A 199 23.56 -14.74 -31.36
CA GLY A 199 22.52 -13.77 -30.99
C GLY A 199 22.06 -13.91 -29.54
N LEU A 200 21.72 -15.13 -29.11
CA LEU A 200 21.30 -15.41 -27.73
C LEU A 200 22.41 -15.13 -26.71
N VAL A 201 23.67 -15.48 -27.03
CA VAL A 201 24.83 -15.15 -26.18
C VAL A 201 24.99 -13.64 -26.06
N LEU A 202 24.89 -12.89 -27.16
CA LEU A 202 24.98 -11.44 -27.14
C LEU A 202 23.83 -10.83 -26.33
N THR A 203 22.60 -11.34 -26.47
CA THR A 203 21.46 -10.93 -25.64
C THR A 203 21.72 -11.21 -24.15
N TYR A 204 22.28 -12.38 -23.80
CA TYR A 204 22.65 -12.68 -22.42
C TYR A 204 23.68 -11.69 -21.87
N CYS A 205 24.72 -11.37 -22.65
CA CYS A 205 25.71 -10.36 -22.28
C CYS A 205 25.07 -8.97 -22.06
N ILE A 206 24.12 -8.58 -22.90
CA ILE A 206 23.37 -7.32 -22.75
C ILE A 206 22.51 -7.34 -21.48
N MET A 207 21.81 -8.44 -21.18
CA MET A 207 21.03 -8.57 -19.93
C MET A 207 21.90 -8.46 -18.69
N VAL A 208 23.10 -9.06 -18.72
CA VAL A 208 24.07 -8.98 -17.63
C VAL A 208 24.60 -7.55 -17.48
N PHE A 209 24.90 -6.88 -18.58
CA PHE A 209 25.41 -5.51 -18.58
C PHE A 209 24.38 -4.47 -18.09
N LEU A 210 23.12 -4.64 -18.46
CA LEU A 210 22.01 -3.76 -18.05
C LEU A 210 21.42 -4.15 -16.69
N ASP A 211 21.99 -5.14 -16.00
CA ASP A 211 21.48 -5.71 -14.75
C ASP A 211 19.98 -6.10 -14.82
N LEU A 212 19.55 -6.63 -15.96
CA LEU A 212 18.17 -7.10 -16.19
C LEU A 212 17.99 -8.57 -15.80
N GLN A 213 18.82 -9.07 -14.88
CA GLN A 213 18.80 -10.47 -14.44
C GLN A 213 17.51 -10.72 -13.63
N SER A 214 16.83 -11.83 -13.89
CA SER A 214 15.54 -12.17 -13.26
C SER A 214 14.45 -11.08 -13.35
N PRO A 215 14.07 -10.63 -14.57
CA PRO A 215 13.12 -9.54 -14.74
C PRO A 215 11.73 -9.92 -14.20
N ARG A 216 11.17 -9.07 -13.35
CA ARG A 216 9.83 -9.21 -12.80
C ARG A 216 9.10 -7.89 -12.94
N ILE A 217 7.84 -7.96 -13.36
CA ILE A 217 6.95 -6.80 -13.41
C ILE A 217 5.84 -7.08 -12.42
N LEU A 218 5.89 -6.38 -11.29
CA LEU A 218 4.91 -6.48 -10.23
C LEU A 218 3.74 -5.56 -10.57
N CYS A 219 2.57 -6.15 -10.75
CA CYS A 219 1.32 -5.48 -11.01
C CYS A 219 0.40 -5.60 -9.79
N GLY A 220 -0.17 -4.47 -9.37
CA GLY A 220 -1.14 -4.41 -8.29
C GLY A 220 -2.08 -3.22 -8.45
N THR A 221 -2.95 -3.03 -7.48
CA THR A 221 -3.86 -1.89 -7.42
C THR A 221 -3.47 -0.98 -6.26
N CYS A 222 -3.52 0.34 -6.48
CA CYS A 222 -3.30 1.31 -5.42
C CYS A 222 -4.42 1.22 -4.37
N PRO A 223 -4.11 1.17 -3.06
CA PRO A 223 -5.10 1.08 -1.99
C PRO A 223 -6.02 2.30 -1.92
N SER A 224 -5.53 3.49 -2.29
CA SER A 224 -6.29 4.74 -2.20
C SER A 224 -7.24 4.96 -3.38
N CYS A 225 -6.73 4.87 -4.62
CA CYS A 225 -7.48 5.26 -5.81
C CYS A 225 -7.81 4.10 -6.76
N SER A 226 -7.44 2.87 -6.40
CA SER A 226 -7.62 1.68 -7.25
C SER A 226 -6.95 1.76 -8.63
N ALA A 227 -6.06 2.72 -8.85
CA ALA A 227 -5.27 2.80 -10.09
C ALA A 227 -4.26 1.66 -10.16
N ASP A 228 -3.99 1.19 -11.39
CA ASP A 228 -2.99 0.16 -11.63
C ASP A 228 -1.58 0.68 -11.31
N ILE A 229 -0.86 -0.07 -10.49
CA ILE A 229 0.56 0.15 -10.21
C ILE A 229 1.39 -0.90 -10.94
N ARG A 230 2.48 -0.47 -11.58
CA ARG A 230 3.43 -1.33 -12.27
C ARG A 230 4.82 -0.99 -11.80
N GLN A 231 5.50 -1.96 -11.19
CA GLN A 231 6.88 -1.80 -10.71
C GLN A 231 7.77 -2.87 -11.34
N PHE A 232 8.81 -2.44 -12.04
CA PHE A 232 9.87 -3.33 -12.52
C PHE A 232 10.86 -3.63 -11.39
N SER A 233 11.26 -4.89 -11.28
CA SER A 233 12.31 -5.36 -10.39
C SER A 233 13.16 -6.36 -11.17
N GLY A 234 14.45 -6.05 -11.30
CA GLY A 234 15.46 -6.86 -11.97
C GLY A 234 16.83 -6.51 -11.39
N GLY A 235 17.78 -7.43 -11.51
CA GLY A 235 19.14 -7.28 -10.99
C GLY A 235 19.70 -8.59 -10.49
N LYS A 236 21.04 -8.66 -10.37
CA LYS A 236 21.71 -9.77 -9.69
C LYS A 236 21.25 -9.93 -8.25
N ASP A 237 21.03 -8.80 -7.57
CA ASP A 237 20.49 -8.70 -6.22
C ASP A 237 19.40 -7.61 -6.19
N PRO A 238 18.13 -7.96 -6.53
CA PRO A 238 17.05 -6.98 -6.56
C PRO A 238 16.78 -6.44 -5.15
N ALA A 239 16.63 -5.12 -5.04
CA ALA A 239 16.26 -4.46 -3.78
C ALA A 239 14.98 -5.09 -3.20
N GLU A 240 15.04 -5.53 -1.94
CA GLU A 240 13.93 -6.21 -1.28
C GLU A 240 12.72 -5.29 -1.12
N GLN A 241 12.96 -4.00 -0.84
CA GLN A 241 11.94 -2.98 -0.67
C GLN A 241 12.17 -1.86 -1.68
N VAL A 242 11.10 -1.44 -2.36
CA VAL A 242 11.14 -0.35 -3.34
C VAL A 242 10.01 0.64 -3.06
N GLU A 243 10.35 1.92 -2.97
CA GLU A 243 9.35 2.98 -2.89
C GLU A 243 8.72 3.23 -4.27
N HIS A 244 7.41 3.14 -4.32
CA HIS A 244 6.61 3.43 -5.51
C HIS A 244 5.65 4.58 -5.19
N LYS A 245 5.56 5.56 -6.09
CA LYS A 245 4.57 6.66 -5.98
C LYS A 245 3.48 6.43 -7.00
N CYS A 246 2.23 6.33 -6.54
CA CYS A 246 1.09 6.24 -7.43
C CYS A 246 0.99 7.52 -8.30
N GLN A 247 0.86 7.36 -9.62
CA GLN A 247 0.76 8.49 -10.53
C GLN A 247 -0.59 9.22 -10.47
N SER A 248 -1.66 8.52 -10.08
CA SER A 248 -3.02 9.09 -10.06
C SER A 248 -3.32 9.86 -8.78
N CYS A 249 -3.07 9.27 -7.60
CA CYS A 249 -3.37 9.93 -6.31
C CYS A 249 -2.13 10.47 -5.59
N GLY A 250 -0.92 10.09 -6.00
CA GLY A 250 0.30 10.52 -5.33
C GLY A 250 0.64 9.78 -4.03
N CYS A 251 -0.17 8.81 -3.57
CA CYS A 251 0.19 7.97 -2.41
C CYS A 251 1.53 7.28 -2.65
N LYS A 252 2.44 7.41 -1.67
CA LYS A 252 3.68 6.63 -1.62
C LYS A 252 3.39 5.25 -1.04
N MET A 253 4.06 4.23 -1.52
CA MET A 253 3.94 2.87 -1.01
C MET A 253 5.28 2.15 -1.10
N VAL A 254 5.54 1.28 -0.14
CA VAL A 254 6.72 0.43 -0.11
C VAL A 254 6.30 -0.96 -0.58
N LEU A 255 6.86 -1.37 -1.71
CA LEU A 255 6.61 -2.66 -2.32
C LEU A 255 7.75 -3.60 -1.96
N ASN A 256 7.42 -4.75 -1.35
CA ASN A 256 8.39 -5.81 -1.18
C ASN A 256 8.41 -6.70 -2.42
N THR A 257 9.53 -6.66 -3.13
CA THR A 257 9.70 -7.35 -4.42
C THR A 257 9.85 -8.87 -4.24
N ARG A 258 10.33 -9.31 -3.08
CA ARG A 258 10.55 -10.72 -2.72
C ARG A 258 9.26 -11.40 -2.29
N THR A 259 8.55 -10.80 -1.35
CA THR A 259 7.28 -11.32 -0.79
C THR A 259 6.08 -11.00 -1.68
N ARG A 260 6.25 -10.10 -2.67
CA ARG A 260 5.20 -9.64 -3.60
C ARG A 260 4.03 -9.04 -2.84
N ARG A 261 4.35 -8.22 -1.84
CA ARG A 261 3.35 -7.54 -1.02
C ARG A 261 3.63 -6.05 -0.92
N ILE A 262 2.55 -5.28 -0.83
CA ILE A 262 2.63 -3.90 -0.34
C ILE A 262 2.88 -4.00 1.16
N GLN A 263 4.03 -3.50 1.63
CA GLN A 263 4.39 -3.53 3.06
C GLN A 263 3.83 -2.33 3.80
N ALA A 264 3.86 -1.15 3.18
CA ALA A 264 3.33 0.10 3.74
C ALA A 264 2.80 1.00 2.63
N ALA A 265 1.82 1.84 2.93
CA ALA A 265 1.28 2.87 2.04
C ALA A 265 1.00 4.15 2.84
N GLY A 266 1.09 5.33 2.21
CA GLY A 266 0.96 6.64 2.87
C GLY A 266 2.28 7.42 2.94
N MET A 267 2.26 8.61 3.54
CA MET A 267 3.46 9.48 3.62
C MET A 267 4.52 9.01 4.63
N GLY A 268 4.17 8.09 5.52
CA GLY A 268 5.10 7.39 6.41
C GLY A 268 5.72 6.13 5.80
N ALA A 269 5.28 5.70 4.61
CA ALA A 269 5.83 4.53 3.94
C ALA A 269 7.27 4.82 3.49
N ARG A 270 8.23 4.42 4.34
CA ARG A 270 9.65 4.40 4.06
C ARG A 270 10.12 2.95 4.09
N ILE A 271 11.17 2.68 3.33
CA ILE A 271 11.91 1.43 3.48
C ILE A 271 12.32 1.32 4.96
N GLU A 272 11.99 0.22 5.62
CA GLU A 272 12.46 -0.07 6.98
C GLU A 272 14.00 -0.16 6.91
N GLN A 273 14.68 0.95 7.18
CA GLN A 273 16.08 0.94 7.55
C GLN A 273 16.13 0.57 9.03
N GLU A 274 16.85 -0.51 9.33
CA GLU A 274 17.19 -0.92 10.69
C GLU A 274 18.18 0.10 11.28
N GLU A 275 17.72 1.33 11.51
CA GLU A 275 18.39 2.37 12.28
C GLU A 275 17.35 3.07 13.17
N ASP A 276 17.62 3.03 14.47
CA ASP A 276 16.85 3.64 15.55
C ASP A 276 16.72 5.16 15.38
N ALA A 277 15.81 5.60 14.52
CA ALA A 277 15.38 6.99 14.44
C ALA A 277 13.85 7.04 14.43
N GLY A 278 13.26 6.61 15.55
CA GLY A 278 11.87 6.90 15.86
C GLY A 278 11.65 8.41 15.78
N PHE A 279 10.79 8.84 14.86
CA PHE A 279 10.27 10.20 14.89
C PHE A 279 9.61 10.41 16.25
N ASP A 280 10.22 11.23 17.09
CA ASP A 280 9.78 11.45 18.46
C ASP A 280 8.55 12.36 18.47
N PHE A 281 7.39 11.76 18.22
CA PHE A 281 6.07 12.41 18.26
C PHE A 281 5.81 13.12 19.61
N ARG A 282 6.43 12.64 20.70
CA ARG A 282 6.28 13.26 22.03
C ARG A 282 6.91 14.65 22.05
N SER A 283 8.05 14.83 21.40
CA SER A 283 8.71 16.14 21.28
C SER A 283 7.87 17.12 20.45
N ALA A 284 7.28 16.67 19.34
CA ALA A 284 6.44 17.48 18.46
C ALA A 284 5.11 17.87 19.13
N TRP A 285 4.46 16.93 19.83
CA TRP A 285 3.20 17.18 20.53
C TRP A 285 3.37 18.11 21.73
N ASN A 286 4.46 17.97 22.49
CA ASN A 286 4.77 18.89 23.59
C ASN A 286 5.06 20.31 23.10
N GLN A 287 5.66 20.47 21.93
CA GLN A 287 5.85 21.80 21.32
C GLN A 287 4.52 22.46 20.95
N LEU A 288 3.59 21.69 20.36
CA LEU A 288 2.23 22.17 20.04
C LEU A 288 1.45 22.55 21.30
N LYS A 289 1.44 21.68 22.33
CA LYS A 289 0.78 21.96 23.61
C LYS A 289 1.31 23.21 24.28
N ASN A 290 2.64 23.42 24.22
CA ASN A 290 3.27 24.62 24.77
C ASN A 290 2.99 25.89 23.95
N SER A 291 2.68 25.77 22.65
CA SER A 291 2.26 26.92 21.83
C SER A 291 0.80 27.33 22.04
N ILE A 292 -0.06 26.41 22.47
CA ILE A 292 -1.48 26.68 22.77
C ILE A 292 -1.64 27.28 24.19
N LEU A 293 -0.67 27.04 25.08
CA LEU A 293 -0.66 27.54 26.47
C LEU A 293 0.05 28.89 26.65
N ARG A 294 0.43 29.58 25.56
CA ARG A 294 0.89 30.98 25.57
C ARG A 294 -0.16 31.88 24.91
#